data_AF-A0A6L8VEY4-F1
#
_entry.id   AF-A0A6L8VEY4-F1
#
_cell.length_a   1.000
_cell.length_b   1.000
_cell.length_c   1.000
_cell.angle_alpha   90.00
_cell.angle_beta   90.00
_cell.angle_gamma   90.00
#
_symmetry.space_group_name_H-M   'P 1'
#
loop_
_entity.id
_entity.type
_entity.pdbx_description
1 polymer ?
#
loop_
_entity_poly.entity_id
_entity_poly.type
_entity_poly.pdbx_seq_one_letter_code
_entity_poly.pdbx_strand_id
1 'polypeptide(L)'
;MLRRFLCTLALVALPVGVPAQTELQTEGQTENQTAPEATARPACAGTDLLVDLPAPEAEALAAAMEGQSYPEGNHWLARKGAAEITVIGTLHMFDPRMTAVMDNLAPTVEAADVLLVEATEAEMARMQAELGRRPDLLFLTEGPSLLERLTPDEWAQLSTELSERGVPGMMAAKMQPWYVAMMLGMPACAIPQPGQQMQGLDKMLMDSAAKAGTPTRALEAYDTVFDIFARFTMDQQLDMIRASLPLAGAAEDVFATLTAAYFAEEHRRIWEFSRMMTLGAPGANPVQAEADFDLLERALLTERNRAWMEVIEAEAGDGTAPRKLVVAAGAAHLSGPDGVLTLLAADGWELERQPF
;
A
#
# COMPACT_ATOMS: atom_id res chain seq x y z
N MET A 1 -16.71 4.45 -28.28
CA MET A 1 -15.98 5.44 -27.44
C MET A 1 -16.51 5.41 -26.00
N LEU A 2 -16.73 4.22 -25.42
CA LEU A 2 -17.31 4.09 -24.08
C LEU A 2 -16.72 2.83 -23.42
N ARG A 3 -15.47 2.95 -22.99
CA ARG A 3 -14.69 1.96 -22.23
C ARG A 3 -13.45 2.71 -21.78
N ARG A 4 -13.11 2.62 -20.48
CA ARG A 4 -12.04 3.32 -19.75
C ARG A 4 -12.54 4.51 -18.94
N PHE A 5 -13.07 4.19 -17.77
CA PHE A 5 -12.75 4.83 -16.49
C PHE A 5 -12.76 3.66 -15.51
N LEU A 6 -11.92 3.64 -14.47
CA LEU A 6 -12.13 2.79 -13.30
C LEU A 6 -10.84 2.36 -12.57
N CYS A 7 -10.37 2.94 -11.45
CA CYS A 7 -9.75 2.26 -10.27
C CYS A 7 -8.83 3.17 -9.42
N THR A 8 -8.83 3.04 -8.07
CA THR A 8 -7.63 3.02 -7.18
C THR A 8 -8.09 2.85 -5.72
N LEU A 9 -7.64 1.81 -5.00
CA LEU A 9 -7.64 1.84 -3.51
C LEU A 9 -6.75 0.80 -2.80
N ALA A 10 -6.03 -0.10 -3.49
CA ALA A 10 -5.47 -1.28 -2.82
C ALA A 10 -3.93 -1.36 -2.80
N LEU A 11 -3.29 -0.45 -2.05
CA LEU A 11 -1.82 -0.46 -1.94
C LEU A 11 -1.25 -0.54 -0.53
N VAL A 12 -2.06 -0.86 0.49
CA VAL A 12 -1.58 -0.97 1.89
C VAL A 12 -1.26 -2.43 2.30
N ALA A 13 -1.26 -3.40 1.38
CA ALA A 13 -1.06 -4.82 1.74
C ALA A 13 0.38 -5.30 1.52
N LEU A 14 1.02 -5.73 2.61
CA LEU A 14 2.19 -6.60 2.57
C LEU A 14 1.77 -8.03 2.16
N PRO A 15 2.47 -8.71 1.25
CA PRO A 15 2.17 -10.10 0.90
C PRO A 15 2.58 -11.02 2.04
N VAL A 16 1.61 -11.73 2.59
CA VAL A 16 1.82 -12.86 3.49
C VAL A 16 2.22 -14.05 2.63
N GLY A 17 3.48 -14.45 2.69
CA GLY A 17 3.94 -15.67 2.03
C GLY A 17 3.16 -16.88 2.55
N VAL A 18 2.58 -17.65 1.63
CA VAL A 18 2.02 -18.97 1.94
C VAL A 18 3.18 -19.85 2.44
N PRO A 19 3.10 -20.49 3.62
CA PRO A 19 4.16 -21.39 4.06
C PRO A 19 4.25 -22.57 3.10
N ALA A 20 5.48 -22.85 2.64
CA ALA A 20 5.79 -24.07 1.93
C ALA A 20 5.37 -25.27 2.79
N GLN A 21 4.56 -26.17 2.21
CA GLN A 21 4.18 -27.40 2.88
C GLN A 21 5.44 -28.21 3.20
N THR A 22 5.57 -28.63 4.45
CA THR A 22 6.63 -29.51 4.92
C THR A 22 6.49 -30.85 4.20
N GLU A 23 7.44 -31.20 3.34
CA GLU A 23 7.52 -32.51 2.69
C GLU A 23 7.68 -33.59 3.77
N LEU A 24 6.63 -34.39 3.97
CA LEU A 24 6.75 -35.69 4.60
C LEU A 24 7.50 -36.60 3.63
N GLN A 25 8.70 -37.03 4.04
CA GLN A 25 9.46 -38.05 3.36
C GLN A 25 8.69 -39.38 3.38
N THR A 26 8.16 -39.78 2.23
CA THR A 26 7.84 -41.18 1.94
C THR A 26 8.77 -41.66 0.86
N GLU A 27 9.59 -42.65 1.21
CA GLU A 27 10.51 -43.34 0.31
C GLU A 27 9.74 -44.06 -0.82
N GLY A 28 10.26 -43.92 -2.04
CA GLY A 28 10.05 -44.89 -3.12
C GLY A 28 9.08 -44.46 -4.23
N GLN A 29 9.63 -43.87 -5.30
CA GLN A 29 9.62 -44.38 -6.68
C GLN A 29 10.13 -43.28 -7.62
N THR A 30 11.22 -43.59 -8.33
CA THR A 30 11.82 -42.74 -9.37
C THR A 30 10.93 -42.74 -10.61
N GLU A 31 10.02 -41.77 -10.71
CA GLU A 31 9.48 -41.34 -12.00
C GLU A 31 9.91 -39.90 -12.25
N ASN A 32 10.55 -39.71 -13.40
CA ASN A 32 11.09 -38.47 -13.90
C ASN A 32 9.95 -37.51 -14.27
N GLN A 33 9.33 -36.88 -13.28
CA GLN A 33 8.38 -35.79 -13.48
C GLN A 33 9.16 -34.49 -13.57
N THR A 34 9.29 -33.99 -14.80
CA THR A 34 9.76 -32.63 -15.08
C THR A 34 8.81 -31.69 -14.34
N ALA A 35 9.32 -30.96 -13.35
CA ALA A 35 8.57 -29.88 -12.71
C ALA A 35 8.08 -28.94 -13.83
N PRO A 36 6.81 -28.49 -13.83
CA PRO A 36 6.35 -27.53 -14.80
C PRO A 36 7.24 -26.29 -14.70
N GLU A 37 7.89 -25.92 -15.80
CA GLU A 37 8.59 -24.64 -15.90
C GLU A 37 7.62 -23.54 -15.47
N ALA A 38 7.99 -22.79 -14.43
CA ALA A 38 7.24 -21.62 -14.02
C ALA A 38 7.24 -20.64 -15.21
N THR A 39 6.14 -20.61 -15.95
CA THR A 39 5.93 -19.63 -17.01
C THR A 39 5.99 -18.26 -16.36
N ALA A 40 7.04 -17.48 -16.65
CA ALA A 40 7.17 -16.12 -16.16
C ALA A 40 5.90 -15.34 -16.55
N ARG A 41 5.22 -14.78 -15.55
CA ARG A 41 4.08 -13.89 -15.81
C ARG A 41 4.59 -12.69 -16.63
N PRO A 42 3.85 -12.22 -17.64
CA PRO A 42 4.21 -10.99 -18.34
C PRO A 42 4.25 -9.83 -17.34
N ALA A 43 5.15 -8.88 -17.58
CA ALA A 43 5.17 -7.63 -16.84
C ALA A 43 3.83 -6.89 -17.02
N CYS A 44 3.41 -6.12 -16.01
CA CYS A 44 2.22 -5.30 -16.11
C CYS A 44 2.32 -4.34 -17.30
N ALA A 45 1.29 -4.29 -18.14
CA ALA A 45 1.27 -3.54 -19.40
C ALA A 45 0.11 -2.52 -19.45
N GLY A 46 -0.25 -1.97 -18.29
CA GLY A 46 -1.28 -0.96 -18.17
C GLY A 46 -0.91 0.40 -18.80
N THR A 47 -1.94 1.18 -19.09
CA THR A 47 -1.83 2.56 -19.57
C THR A 47 -2.09 3.54 -18.43
N ASP A 48 -1.32 4.62 -18.37
CA ASP A 48 -1.58 5.74 -17.46
C ASP A 48 -2.90 6.44 -17.83
N LEU A 49 -3.88 6.37 -16.93
CA LEU A 49 -5.22 6.92 -17.10
C LEU A 49 -5.27 8.44 -16.92
N LEU A 50 -4.23 9.07 -16.33
CA LEU A 50 -4.17 10.52 -16.16
C LEU A 50 -3.80 11.23 -17.47
N VAL A 51 -3.15 10.54 -18.42
CA VAL A 51 -2.73 11.12 -19.70
C VAL A 51 -3.93 11.45 -20.60
N ASP A 52 -4.91 10.55 -20.65
CA ASP A 52 -6.09 10.65 -21.52
C ASP A 52 -7.38 10.97 -20.72
N LEU A 53 -7.24 11.60 -19.55
CA LEU A 53 -8.37 11.97 -18.70
C LEU A 53 -9.26 13.00 -19.42
N PRO A 54 -10.59 12.79 -19.58
CA PRO A 54 -11.43 13.72 -20.30
C PRO A 54 -11.57 15.03 -19.53
N ALA A 55 -11.90 16.10 -20.26
CA ALA A 55 -11.87 17.45 -19.73
C ALA A 55 -12.70 17.64 -18.44
N PRO A 56 -13.95 17.13 -18.33
CA PRO A 56 -14.72 17.28 -17.09
C PRO A 56 -14.05 16.62 -15.87
N GLU A 57 -13.52 15.41 -16.03
CA GLU A 57 -12.82 14.68 -14.98
C GLU A 57 -11.47 15.34 -14.64
N ALA A 58 -10.75 15.85 -15.64
CA ALA A 58 -9.52 16.59 -15.42
C ALA A 58 -9.75 17.92 -14.67
N GLU A 59 -10.82 18.64 -15.00
CA GLU A 59 -11.24 19.85 -14.27
C GLU A 59 -11.64 19.53 -12.82
N ALA A 60 -12.40 18.46 -12.61
CA ALA A 60 -12.79 18.02 -11.26
C ALA A 60 -11.58 17.60 -10.42
N LEU A 61 -10.64 16.85 -10.99
CA LEU A 61 -9.40 16.46 -10.32
C LEU A 61 -8.52 17.68 -10.01
N ALA A 62 -8.40 18.64 -10.93
CA ALA A 62 -7.67 19.88 -10.69
C ALA A 62 -8.30 20.68 -9.53
N ALA A 63 -9.63 20.78 -9.49
CA ALA A 63 -10.34 21.45 -8.39
C ALA A 63 -10.12 20.74 -7.04
N ALA A 64 -10.09 19.40 -7.00
CA ALA A 64 -9.81 18.63 -5.79
C ALA A 64 -8.37 18.81 -5.27
N MET A 65 -7.45 19.24 -6.14
CA MET A 65 -6.07 19.56 -5.78
C MET A 65 -5.88 20.97 -5.24
N GLU A 66 -6.83 21.88 -5.45
CA GLU A 66 -6.74 23.26 -4.97
C GLU A 66 -6.69 23.30 -3.44
N GLY A 67 -5.68 23.97 -2.89
CA GLY A 67 -5.52 24.12 -1.43
C GLY A 67 -4.99 22.88 -0.72
N GLN A 68 -4.65 21.80 -1.43
CA GLN A 68 -4.02 20.63 -0.81
C GLN A 68 -2.63 21.00 -0.28
N SER A 69 -2.34 20.56 0.95
CA SER A 69 -1.04 20.76 1.58
C SER A 69 -0.05 19.71 1.10
N TYR A 70 1.13 20.16 0.67
CA TYR A 70 2.22 19.32 0.16
C TYR A 70 1.75 18.27 -0.86
N PRO A 71 1.07 18.67 -1.96
CA PRO A 71 0.44 17.73 -2.89
C PRO A 71 1.44 16.91 -3.71
N GLU A 72 2.70 17.36 -3.74
CA GLU A 72 3.78 16.80 -4.52
C GLU A 72 5.07 16.71 -3.70
N GLY A 73 5.99 15.85 -4.14
CA GLY A 73 7.32 15.71 -3.58
C GLY A 73 7.44 14.49 -2.67
N ASN A 74 8.33 13.56 -3.00
CA ASN A 74 8.53 12.33 -2.23
C ASN A 74 9.79 12.37 -1.35
N HIS A 75 10.55 13.46 -1.37
CA HIS A 75 11.71 13.63 -0.52
C HIS A 75 11.76 15.05 0.05
N TRP A 76 11.75 15.13 1.38
CA TRP A 76 11.70 16.37 2.13
C TRP A 76 12.68 16.35 3.29
N LEU A 77 13.17 17.52 3.65
CA LEU A 77 13.99 17.73 4.83
C LEU A 77 13.29 18.72 5.76
N ALA A 78 12.99 18.26 6.97
CA ALA A 78 12.41 19.04 8.05
C ALA A 78 13.53 19.41 9.03
N ARG A 79 13.61 20.68 9.45
CA ARG A 79 14.60 21.13 10.46
C ARG A 79 13.95 21.84 11.63
N LYS A 80 14.44 21.56 12.84
CA LYS A 80 14.05 22.21 14.08
C LYS A 80 15.26 22.28 15.02
N GLY A 81 15.82 23.48 15.18
CA GLY A 81 17.05 23.66 15.94
C GLY A 81 18.22 22.90 15.32
N ALA A 82 18.82 21.98 16.06
CA ALA A 82 19.90 21.10 15.61
C ALA A 82 19.42 19.75 15.05
N ALA A 83 18.12 19.44 15.14
CA ALA A 83 17.55 18.20 14.65
C ALA A 83 17.09 18.32 13.18
N GLU A 84 17.27 17.24 12.44
CA GLU A 84 16.90 17.08 11.04
C GLU A 84 16.09 15.79 10.86
N ILE A 85 14.92 15.88 10.22
CA ILE A 85 14.12 14.73 9.81
C ILE A 85 14.05 14.74 8.28
N THR A 86 14.60 13.71 7.64
CA THR A 86 14.35 13.45 6.22
C THR A 86 13.08 12.62 6.11
N VAL A 87 12.07 13.11 5.38
CA VAL A 87 10.83 12.37 5.10
C VAL A 87 10.87 11.86 3.67
N ILE A 88 10.67 10.55 3.50
CA ILE A 88 10.71 9.86 2.21
C ILE A 88 9.37 9.15 1.99
N GLY A 89 8.68 9.54 0.90
CA GLY A 89 7.49 8.86 0.40
C GLY A 89 7.89 7.62 -0.38
N THR A 90 7.46 6.44 0.07
CA THR A 90 7.81 5.15 -0.53
C THR A 90 6.67 4.57 -1.38
N LEU A 91 7.05 3.58 -2.18
CA LEU A 91 6.14 2.70 -2.93
C LEU A 91 6.54 1.25 -2.65
N HIS A 92 5.59 0.43 -2.19
CA HIS A 92 5.85 -0.95 -1.75
C HIS A 92 6.18 -1.92 -2.89
N MET A 93 5.88 -1.55 -4.13
CA MET A 93 6.09 -2.43 -5.29
C MET A 93 7.33 -1.99 -6.04
N PHE A 94 8.16 -2.96 -6.41
CA PHE A 94 9.37 -2.74 -7.15
C PHE A 94 9.08 -2.13 -8.53
N ASP A 95 9.86 -1.12 -8.89
CA ASP A 95 9.98 -0.60 -10.26
C ASP A 95 11.48 -0.35 -10.54
N PRO A 96 12.00 -0.71 -11.74
CA PRO A 96 13.41 -0.52 -12.06
C PRO A 96 13.94 0.91 -11.84
N ARG A 97 13.08 1.93 -12.02
CA ARG A 97 13.43 3.35 -11.79
C ARG A 97 13.82 3.64 -10.34
N MET A 98 13.43 2.81 -9.38
CA MET A 98 13.84 2.94 -7.97
C MET A 98 15.34 2.83 -7.77
N THR A 99 16.07 2.19 -8.70
CA THR A 99 17.54 2.07 -8.59
C THR A 99 18.20 3.46 -8.58
N ALA A 100 17.78 4.34 -9.49
CA ALA A 100 18.30 5.71 -9.57
C ALA A 100 17.87 6.56 -8.36
N VAL A 101 16.65 6.36 -7.86
CA VAL A 101 16.16 6.98 -6.62
C VAL A 101 17.02 6.54 -5.43
N MET A 102 17.35 5.25 -5.33
CA MET A 102 18.20 4.73 -4.26
C MET A 102 19.64 5.24 -4.33
N ASP A 103 20.20 5.47 -5.52
CA ASP A 103 21.52 6.10 -5.66
C ASP A 103 21.55 7.51 -5.00
N ASN A 104 20.41 8.21 -5.00
CA ASN A 104 20.24 9.52 -4.38
C ASN A 104 19.91 9.43 -2.88
N LEU A 105 19.06 8.48 -2.46
CA LEU A 105 18.57 8.38 -1.08
C LEU A 105 19.49 7.59 -0.14
N ALA A 106 20.27 6.62 -0.65
CA ALA A 106 21.10 5.75 0.19
C ALA A 106 22.07 6.54 1.08
N PRO A 107 22.83 7.56 0.60
CA PRO A 107 23.72 8.32 1.46
C PRO A 107 23.03 8.98 2.66
N THR A 108 21.76 9.39 2.50
CA THR A 108 20.96 10.00 3.57
C THR A 108 20.60 8.97 4.64
N VAL A 109 20.19 7.76 4.24
CA VAL A 109 19.88 6.66 5.16
C VAL A 109 21.13 6.14 5.88
N GLU A 110 22.23 5.98 5.15
CA GLU A 110 23.49 5.47 5.70
C GLU A 110 24.11 6.45 6.72
N ALA A 111 23.84 7.75 6.59
CA ALA A 111 24.31 8.79 7.50
C ALA A 111 23.32 9.13 8.63
N ALA A 112 22.14 8.51 8.65
CA ALA A 112 21.11 8.76 9.65
C ALA A 112 21.45 8.07 10.97
N ASP A 113 20.97 8.65 12.08
CA ASP A 113 21.08 8.00 13.37
C ASP A 113 20.03 6.90 13.58
N VAL A 114 18.90 6.99 12.87
CA VAL A 114 17.81 6.01 12.87
C VAL A 114 16.96 6.15 11.61
N LEU A 115 16.53 5.01 11.07
CA LEU A 115 15.50 4.92 10.04
C LEU A 115 14.18 4.45 10.68
N LEU A 116 13.16 5.31 10.63
CA LEU A 116 11.79 5.01 11.00
C LEU A 116 11.03 4.53 9.76
N VAL A 117 10.38 3.38 9.86
CA VAL A 117 9.56 2.76 8.81
C VAL A 117 8.22 2.32 9.39
N GLU A 118 7.20 2.15 8.56
CA GLU A 118 5.88 1.66 9.02
C GLU A 118 6.02 0.34 9.79
N ALA A 119 6.71 -0.64 9.21
CA ALA A 119 7.04 -1.91 9.84
C ALA A 119 8.50 -2.28 9.57
N THR A 120 9.24 -2.63 10.62
CA THR A 120 10.59 -3.19 10.47
C THR A 120 10.54 -4.65 10.04
N GLU A 121 11.67 -5.21 9.60
CA GLU A 121 11.83 -6.67 9.39
C GLU A 121 11.38 -7.50 10.60
N ALA A 122 11.62 -7.00 11.82
CA ALA A 122 11.19 -7.67 13.04
C ALA A 122 9.67 -7.63 13.23
N GLU A 123 9.02 -6.50 12.93
CA GLU A 123 7.56 -6.39 12.98
C GLU A 123 6.91 -7.24 11.88
N MET A 124 7.44 -7.25 10.66
CA MET A 124 6.97 -8.12 9.58
C MET A 124 7.10 -9.61 9.95
N ALA A 125 8.21 -10.02 10.57
CA ALA A 125 8.38 -11.39 11.06
C ALA A 125 7.37 -11.75 12.17
N ARG A 126 7.06 -10.82 13.07
CA ARG A 126 6.03 -11.00 14.10
C ARG A 126 4.63 -11.12 13.49
N MET A 127 4.31 -10.25 12.54
CA MET A 127 3.05 -10.31 11.78
C MET A 127 2.87 -11.67 11.12
N GLN A 128 3.90 -12.17 10.40
CA GLN A 128 3.85 -13.49 9.76
C GLN A 128 3.67 -14.63 10.78
N ALA A 129 4.35 -14.56 11.92
CA ALA A 129 4.19 -15.55 12.98
C ALA A 129 2.78 -15.53 13.59
N GLU A 130 2.18 -14.35 13.73
CA GLU A 130 0.83 -14.19 14.26
C GLU A 130 -0.22 -14.74 13.29
N LEU A 131 -0.07 -14.48 11.99
CA LEU A 131 -0.94 -15.05 10.96
C LEU A 131 -0.93 -16.59 10.94
N GLY A 132 0.21 -17.21 11.25
CA GLY A 132 0.31 -18.66 11.42
C GLY A 132 -0.44 -19.18 12.66
N ARG A 133 -0.57 -18.37 13.71
CA ARG A 133 -1.28 -18.72 14.95
C ARG A 133 -2.78 -18.40 14.89
N ARG A 134 -3.13 -17.33 14.17
CA ARG A 134 -4.46 -16.75 14.07
C ARG A 134 -4.92 -16.68 12.62
N PRO A 135 -5.31 -17.82 12.01
CA PRO A 135 -5.86 -17.82 10.67
C PRO A 135 -7.15 -17.00 10.55
N ASP A 136 -7.86 -16.75 11.67
CA ASP A 136 -9.05 -15.89 11.74
C ASP A 136 -8.79 -14.44 11.28
N LEU A 137 -7.53 -13.99 11.34
CA LEU A 137 -7.14 -12.67 10.86
C LEU A 137 -7.32 -12.50 9.35
N LEU A 138 -7.11 -13.57 8.56
CA LEU A 138 -7.23 -13.53 7.10
C LEU A 138 -8.37 -14.38 6.55
N PHE A 139 -8.92 -15.30 7.36
CA PHE A 139 -9.96 -16.22 6.95
C PHE A 139 -11.17 -16.18 7.89
N LEU A 140 -12.36 -16.23 7.31
CA LEU A 140 -13.63 -16.49 7.98
C LEU A 140 -13.62 -17.93 8.53
N THR A 141 -13.38 -18.05 9.83
CA THR A 141 -13.42 -19.33 10.56
C THR A 141 -14.82 -19.71 11.02
N GLU A 142 -15.72 -18.73 11.11
CA GLU A 142 -17.11 -18.89 11.55
C GLU A 142 -18.09 -18.11 10.65
N GLY A 143 -19.36 -18.50 10.68
CA GLY A 143 -20.43 -17.83 9.94
C GLY A 143 -20.42 -18.09 8.43
N PRO A 144 -21.26 -17.34 7.67
CA PRO A 144 -21.37 -17.53 6.24
C PRO A 144 -20.10 -17.05 5.51
N SER A 145 -19.75 -17.80 4.48
CA SER A 145 -18.67 -17.54 3.52
C SER A 145 -18.99 -16.34 2.61
N LEU A 146 -18.00 -15.84 1.87
CA LEU A 146 -18.22 -14.82 0.85
C LEU A 146 -19.20 -15.30 -0.24
N LEU A 147 -19.16 -16.59 -0.59
CA LEU A 147 -20.12 -17.20 -1.53
C LEU A 147 -21.58 -17.07 -1.04
N GLU A 148 -21.81 -17.11 0.28
CA GLU A 148 -23.13 -16.97 0.88
C GLU A 148 -23.54 -15.51 1.12
N ARG A 149 -22.57 -14.60 1.20
CA ARG A 149 -22.78 -13.17 1.50
C ARG A 149 -22.93 -12.31 0.24
N LEU A 150 -22.30 -12.73 -0.86
CA LEU A 150 -22.35 -12.04 -2.14
C LEU A 150 -23.49 -12.59 -3.00
N THR A 151 -23.99 -11.74 -3.90
CA THR A 151 -24.89 -12.19 -4.96
C THR A 151 -24.16 -13.16 -5.91
N PRO A 152 -24.89 -14.01 -6.67
CA PRO A 152 -24.26 -14.93 -7.62
C PRO A 152 -23.35 -14.24 -8.64
N ASP A 153 -23.73 -13.05 -9.11
CA ASP A 153 -22.95 -12.28 -10.09
C ASP A 153 -21.69 -11.68 -9.47
N GLU A 154 -21.80 -11.08 -8.27
CA GLU A 154 -20.64 -10.58 -7.51
C GLU A 154 -19.65 -11.71 -7.21
N TRP A 155 -20.14 -12.88 -6.77
CA TRP A 155 -19.29 -14.04 -6.51
C TRP A 155 -18.61 -14.56 -7.76
N ALA A 156 -19.32 -14.65 -8.89
CA ALA A 156 -18.75 -15.11 -10.14
C ALA A 156 -17.61 -14.19 -10.61
N GLN A 157 -17.82 -12.87 -10.55
CA GLN A 157 -16.79 -11.88 -10.88
C GLN A 157 -15.61 -11.98 -9.92
N LEU A 158 -15.88 -12.01 -8.61
CA LEU A 158 -14.84 -12.10 -7.59
C LEU A 158 -13.97 -13.36 -7.74
N SER A 159 -14.61 -14.51 -7.97
CA SER A 159 -13.92 -15.78 -8.12
C SER A 159 -13.00 -15.79 -9.35
N THR A 160 -13.40 -15.15 -10.46
CA THR A 160 -12.55 -15.00 -11.64
C THR A 160 -11.34 -14.11 -11.32
N GLU A 161 -11.56 -12.92 -10.78
CA GLU A 161 -10.51 -11.95 -10.45
C GLU A 161 -9.47 -12.52 -9.47
N LEU A 162 -9.92 -13.25 -8.45
CA LEU A 162 -9.03 -13.91 -7.50
C LEU A 162 -8.30 -15.11 -8.09
N SER A 163 -8.93 -15.86 -9.01
CA SER A 163 -8.26 -16.98 -9.70
C SER A 163 -7.11 -16.49 -10.58
N GLU A 164 -7.27 -15.37 -11.28
CA GLU A 164 -6.18 -14.73 -12.05
C GLU A 164 -5.00 -14.34 -11.15
N ARG A 165 -5.30 -13.98 -9.90
CA ARG A 165 -4.33 -13.67 -8.85
C ARG A 165 -3.76 -14.92 -8.16
N GLY A 166 -4.17 -16.12 -8.58
CA GLY A 166 -3.67 -17.40 -8.06
C GLY A 166 -4.38 -17.91 -6.81
N VAL A 167 -5.53 -17.32 -6.45
CA VAL A 167 -6.33 -17.72 -5.28
C VAL A 167 -7.51 -18.59 -5.76
N PRO A 168 -7.55 -19.89 -5.42
CA PRO A 168 -8.66 -20.77 -5.77
C PRO A 168 -9.97 -20.31 -5.12
N GLY A 169 -11.10 -20.46 -5.83
CA GLY A 169 -12.42 -20.04 -5.35
C GLY A 169 -12.81 -20.61 -3.96
N MET A 170 -12.38 -21.84 -3.64
CA MET A 170 -12.63 -22.42 -2.32
C MET A 170 -11.90 -21.69 -1.18
N MET A 171 -10.70 -21.18 -1.45
CA MET A 171 -9.95 -20.36 -0.50
C MET A 171 -10.57 -18.97 -0.43
N ALA A 172 -10.83 -18.35 -1.59
CA ALA A 172 -11.49 -17.06 -1.70
C ALA A 172 -12.79 -16.98 -0.88
N ALA A 173 -13.61 -18.05 -0.92
CA ALA A 173 -14.89 -18.08 -0.20
C ALA A 173 -14.74 -17.90 1.31
N LYS A 174 -13.57 -18.27 1.85
CA LYS A 174 -13.26 -18.21 3.27
C LYS A 174 -12.35 -17.06 3.63
N MET A 175 -11.99 -16.15 2.73
CA MET A 175 -11.13 -15.01 3.09
C MET A 175 -11.93 -13.89 3.74
N GLN A 176 -11.29 -13.13 4.64
CA GLN A 176 -11.87 -11.93 5.20
C GLN A 176 -12.12 -10.90 4.09
N PRO A 177 -13.29 -10.22 4.06
CA PRO A 177 -13.63 -9.37 2.93
C PRO A 177 -12.69 -8.17 2.74
N TRP A 178 -12.18 -7.58 3.83
CA TRP A 178 -11.16 -6.52 3.73
C TRP A 178 -9.90 -6.99 2.98
N TYR A 179 -9.43 -8.21 3.27
CA TYR A 179 -8.22 -8.76 2.67
C TYR A 179 -8.44 -9.07 1.18
N VAL A 180 -9.65 -9.52 0.84
CA VAL A 180 -10.07 -9.68 -0.56
C VAL A 180 -10.09 -8.33 -1.29
N ALA A 181 -10.67 -7.30 -0.70
CA ALA A 181 -10.68 -5.96 -1.30
C ALA A 181 -9.25 -5.44 -1.54
N MET A 182 -8.30 -5.72 -0.63
CA MET A 182 -6.89 -5.38 -0.82
C MET A 182 -6.24 -6.14 -1.99
N MET A 183 -6.50 -7.43 -2.13
CA MET A 183 -5.97 -8.21 -3.25
C MET A 183 -6.51 -7.72 -4.60
N LEU A 184 -7.76 -7.27 -4.65
CA LEU A 184 -8.40 -6.85 -5.91
C LEU A 184 -7.72 -5.65 -6.56
N GLY A 185 -7.21 -4.68 -5.81
CA GLY A 185 -6.52 -3.54 -6.41
C GLY A 185 -5.03 -3.77 -6.71
N MET A 186 -4.49 -4.95 -6.41
CA MET A 186 -3.22 -5.40 -7.00
C MET A 186 -3.50 -6.10 -8.33
N PRO A 187 -2.87 -5.72 -9.46
CA PRO A 187 -3.01 -6.49 -10.68
C PRO A 187 -2.28 -7.82 -10.57
N ALA A 188 -2.78 -8.87 -11.24
CA ALA A 188 -2.22 -10.21 -11.16
C ALA A 188 -0.74 -10.30 -11.59
N CYS A 189 -0.32 -9.44 -12.51
CA CYS A 189 1.07 -9.30 -12.98
C CYS A 189 2.03 -8.74 -11.91
N ALA A 190 1.53 -7.96 -10.94
CA ALA A 190 2.33 -7.36 -9.87
C ALA A 190 2.43 -8.24 -8.61
N ILE A 191 1.71 -9.38 -8.58
CA ILE A 191 1.81 -10.34 -7.48
C ILE A 191 3.15 -11.09 -7.61
N PRO A 192 3.99 -11.09 -6.56
CA PRO A 192 5.24 -11.85 -6.55
C PRO A 192 5.02 -13.31 -6.90
N GLN A 193 5.95 -13.86 -7.67
CA GLN A 193 6.02 -15.31 -7.82
C GLN A 193 6.53 -15.95 -6.51
N PRO A 194 6.17 -17.21 -6.22
CA PRO A 194 6.72 -17.93 -5.07
C PRO A 194 8.26 -17.85 -5.04
N GLY A 195 8.81 -17.38 -3.92
CA GLY A 195 10.26 -17.18 -3.76
C GLY A 195 10.79 -15.82 -4.19
N GLN A 196 9.97 -14.95 -4.78
CA GLN A 196 10.29 -13.53 -4.99
C GLN A 196 9.77 -12.70 -3.81
N GLN A 197 10.63 -11.84 -3.26
CA GLN A 197 10.21 -10.84 -2.27
C GLN A 197 9.80 -9.56 -3.01
N MET A 198 8.74 -8.90 -2.52
CA MET A 198 8.47 -7.51 -2.91
C MET A 198 9.64 -6.65 -2.44
N GLN A 199 10.29 -5.96 -3.37
CA GLN A 199 11.35 -5.00 -3.08
C GLN A 199 10.86 -3.60 -3.44
N GLY A 200 9.89 -3.10 -2.69
CA GLY A 200 9.55 -1.68 -2.73
C GLY A 200 10.68 -0.79 -2.21
N LEU A 201 10.52 0.52 -2.37
CA LEU A 201 11.50 1.50 -1.92
C LEU A 201 11.73 1.40 -0.40
N ASP A 202 10.67 1.16 0.38
CA ASP A 202 10.71 0.88 1.82
C ASP A 202 11.67 -0.27 2.17
N LYS A 203 11.59 -1.40 1.46
CA LYS A 203 12.51 -2.54 1.65
C LYS A 203 13.94 -2.18 1.27
N MET A 204 14.13 -1.49 0.14
CA MET A 204 15.46 -1.07 -0.32
C MET A 204 16.15 -0.12 0.65
N LEU A 205 15.41 0.80 1.27
CA LEU A 205 15.92 1.71 2.31
C LEU A 205 16.32 0.92 3.57
N MET A 206 15.52 -0.05 4.00
CA MET A 206 15.88 -0.93 5.12
C MET A 206 17.14 -1.76 4.85
N ASP A 207 17.31 -2.26 3.61
CA ASP A 207 18.51 -3.00 3.21
C ASP A 207 19.77 -2.12 3.20
N SER A 208 19.63 -0.87 2.74
CA SER A 208 20.71 0.13 2.83
C SER A 208 21.07 0.45 4.28
N ALA A 209 20.07 0.69 5.14
CA ALA A 209 20.27 0.92 6.57
C ALA A 209 20.99 -0.26 7.24
N ALA A 210 20.53 -1.49 7.00
CA ALA A 210 21.14 -2.70 7.55
C ALA A 210 22.61 -2.87 7.12
N LYS A 211 22.92 -2.57 5.85
CA LYS A 211 24.29 -2.63 5.33
C LYS A 211 25.22 -1.60 5.97
N ALA A 212 24.72 -0.40 6.27
CA ALA A 212 25.47 0.65 6.95
C ALA A 212 25.50 0.52 8.48
N GLY A 213 24.66 -0.34 9.06
CA GLY A 213 24.49 -0.45 10.50
C GLY A 213 23.60 0.64 11.10
N THR A 214 22.84 1.36 10.28
CA THR A 214 21.83 2.31 10.72
C THR A 214 20.67 1.53 11.37
N PRO A 215 20.31 1.81 12.63
CA PRO A 215 19.23 1.10 13.30
C PRO A 215 17.87 1.45 12.66
N THR A 216 16.98 0.45 12.58
CA THR A 216 15.59 0.63 12.14
C THR A 216 14.63 0.56 13.31
N ARG A 217 13.55 1.35 13.25
CA ARG A 217 12.46 1.35 14.24
C ARG A 217 11.11 1.46 13.53
N ALA A 218 10.09 0.88 14.13
CA ALA A 218 8.74 0.90 13.57
C ALA A 218 7.99 2.16 14.02
N LEU A 219 7.20 2.74 13.12
CA LEU A 219 6.26 3.83 13.41
C LEU A 219 4.99 3.30 14.10
N GLU A 220 4.68 2.03 13.93
CA GLU A 220 3.49 1.39 14.47
C GLU A 220 3.71 -0.08 14.84
N ALA A 221 2.73 -0.68 15.52
CA ALA A 221 2.78 -2.08 15.92
C ALA A 221 2.48 -3.01 14.74
N TYR A 222 3.03 -4.24 14.74
CA TYR A 222 2.84 -5.23 13.68
C TYR A 222 1.37 -5.59 13.38
N ASP A 223 0.45 -5.38 14.31
CA ASP A 223 -0.97 -5.72 14.20
C ASP A 223 -1.88 -4.55 13.83
N THR A 224 -1.33 -3.34 13.66
CA THR A 224 -2.07 -2.10 13.37
C THR A 224 -3.03 -2.25 12.19
N VAL A 225 -2.58 -2.86 11.09
CA VAL A 225 -3.41 -3.08 9.89
C VAL A 225 -4.60 -4.00 10.18
N PHE A 226 -4.42 -5.04 10.99
CA PHE A 226 -5.52 -5.93 11.36
C PHE A 226 -6.54 -5.22 12.24
N ASP A 227 -6.07 -4.44 13.20
CA ASP A 227 -6.95 -3.66 14.08
C ASP A 227 -7.72 -2.58 13.32
N ILE A 228 -7.14 -1.98 12.27
CA ILE A 228 -7.85 -1.07 11.38
C ILE A 228 -9.07 -1.77 10.76
N PHE A 229 -8.87 -2.90 10.08
CA PHE A 229 -9.97 -3.56 9.37
C PHE A 229 -10.93 -4.31 10.30
N ALA A 230 -10.48 -4.76 11.47
CA ALA A 230 -11.33 -5.36 12.50
C ALA A 230 -12.36 -4.37 13.06
N ARG A 231 -12.13 -3.05 12.95
CA ARG A 231 -13.08 -2.00 13.36
C ARG A 231 -14.22 -1.81 12.36
N PHE A 232 -14.08 -2.26 11.12
CA PHE A 232 -15.13 -2.13 10.11
C PHE A 232 -16.17 -3.23 10.27
N THR A 233 -17.43 -2.86 10.08
CA THR A 233 -18.52 -3.85 10.06
C THR A 233 -18.35 -4.77 8.86
N MET A 234 -18.93 -5.97 8.95
CA MET A 234 -18.93 -6.91 7.83
C MET A 234 -19.52 -6.28 6.55
N ASP A 235 -20.58 -5.48 6.67
CA ASP A 235 -21.19 -4.82 5.52
C ASP A 235 -20.24 -3.78 4.90
N GLN A 236 -19.54 -2.99 5.73
CA GLN A 236 -18.51 -2.06 5.23
C GLN A 236 -17.38 -2.78 4.50
N GLN A 237 -16.92 -3.93 5.01
CA GLN A 237 -15.89 -4.72 4.33
C GLN A 237 -16.39 -5.34 3.02
N LEU A 238 -17.67 -5.74 2.94
CA LEU A 238 -18.29 -6.21 1.70
C LEU A 238 -18.45 -5.05 0.69
N ASP A 239 -18.76 -3.86 1.17
CA ASP A 239 -18.82 -2.66 0.33
C ASP A 239 -17.46 -2.30 -0.24
N MET A 240 -16.36 -2.54 0.48
CA MET A 240 -15.01 -2.44 -0.09
C MET A 240 -14.79 -3.43 -1.25
N ILE A 241 -15.28 -4.67 -1.17
CA ILE A 241 -15.22 -5.61 -2.31
C ILE A 241 -16.02 -5.04 -3.49
N ARG A 242 -17.24 -4.55 -3.24
CA ARG A 242 -18.11 -3.99 -4.28
C ARG A 242 -17.51 -2.75 -4.95
N ALA A 243 -16.82 -1.92 -4.18
CA ALA A 243 -16.08 -0.78 -4.70
C ALA A 243 -14.88 -1.23 -5.57
N SER A 244 -14.20 -2.32 -5.19
CA SER A 244 -13.02 -2.84 -5.89
C SER A 244 -13.33 -3.76 -7.10
N LEU A 245 -14.51 -4.37 -7.19
CA LEU A 245 -14.83 -5.30 -8.29
C LEU A 245 -14.89 -4.65 -9.68
N PRO A 246 -15.57 -3.50 -9.88
CA PRO A 246 -15.58 -2.80 -11.17
C PRO A 246 -14.19 -2.39 -11.64
N LEU A 247 -13.26 -2.29 -10.69
CA LEU A 247 -11.92 -1.78 -10.82
C LEU A 247 -10.90 -2.87 -11.16
N ALA A 248 -11.20 -4.12 -10.78
CA ALA A 248 -10.25 -5.23 -10.84
C ALA A 248 -9.80 -5.55 -12.28
N GLY A 249 -10.71 -5.47 -13.26
CA GLY A 249 -10.41 -5.65 -14.67
C GLY A 249 -9.60 -4.51 -15.32
N ALA A 250 -9.44 -3.38 -14.63
CA ALA A 250 -8.59 -2.25 -15.03
C ALA A 250 -7.40 -2.06 -14.07
N ALA A 251 -7.12 -3.06 -13.22
CA ALA A 251 -6.08 -2.96 -12.20
C ALA A 251 -4.68 -2.70 -12.79
N GLU A 252 -4.39 -3.20 -13.99
CA GLU A 252 -3.12 -2.90 -14.66
C GLU A 252 -2.99 -1.42 -15.04
N ASP A 253 -4.04 -0.82 -15.63
CA ASP A 253 -4.04 0.60 -16.01
C ASP A 253 -3.88 1.48 -14.77
N VAL A 254 -4.53 1.11 -13.65
CA VAL A 254 -4.43 1.89 -12.41
C VAL A 254 -3.13 1.69 -11.69
N PHE A 255 -2.57 0.49 -11.72
CA PHE A 255 -1.21 0.27 -11.27
C PHE A 255 -0.21 1.11 -12.09
N ALA A 256 -0.37 1.18 -13.42
CA ALA A 256 0.47 2.01 -14.28
C ALA A 256 0.31 3.50 -13.97
N THR A 257 -0.94 3.97 -13.78
CA THR A 257 -1.27 5.35 -13.39
C THR A 257 -0.63 5.73 -12.06
N LEU A 258 -0.76 4.89 -11.05
CA LEU A 258 -0.17 5.13 -9.73
C LEU A 258 1.34 5.15 -9.78
N THR A 259 1.93 4.19 -10.50
CA THR A 259 3.38 4.09 -10.65
C THR A 259 3.91 5.32 -11.41
N ALA A 260 3.21 5.80 -12.45
CA ALA A 260 3.56 7.04 -13.15
C ALA A 260 3.48 8.26 -12.23
N ALA A 261 2.37 8.44 -11.51
CA ALA A 261 2.17 9.54 -10.58
C ALA A 261 3.21 9.53 -9.43
N TYR A 262 3.56 8.36 -8.90
CA TYR A 262 4.59 8.23 -7.88
C TYR A 262 5.95 8.77 -8.34
N PHE A 263 6.40 8.39 -9.55
CA PHE A 263 7.68 8.90 -10.09
C PHE A 263 7.61 10.34 -10.59
N ALA A 264 6.41 10.87 -10.85
CA ALA A 264 6.17 12.31 -11.00
C ALA A 264 6.10 13.03 -9.64
N GLU A 265 6.19 12.30 -8.53
CA GLU A 265 6.02 12.76 -7.16
C GLU A 265 4.63 13.36 -6.86
N GLU A 266 3.61 12.99 -7.62
CA GLU A 266 2.22 13.51 -7.54
C GLU A 266 1.31 12.64 -6.64
N HIS A 267 1.78 12.32 -5.43
CA HIS A 267 1.12 11.35 -4.55
C HIS A 267 -0.28 11.78 -4.06
N ARG A 268 -0.56 13.09 -3.89
CA ARG A 268 -1.93 13.53 -3.58
C ARG A 268 -2.84 13.43 -4.80
N ARG A 269 -2.32 13.68 -6.00
CA ARG A 269 -3.11 13.62 -7.24
C ARG A 269 -3.62 12.21 -7.50
N ILE A 270 -2.79 11.19 -7.30
CA ILE A 270 -3.24 9.81 -7.43
C ILE A 270 -4.29 9.45 -6.36
N TRP A 271 -4.17 9.97 -5.14
CA TRP A 271 -5.18 9.76 -4.09
C TRP A 271 -6.53 10.42 -4.44
N GLU A 272 -6.54 11.64 -4.96
CA GLU A 272 -7.78 12.28 -5.42
C GLU A 272 -8.36 11.61 -6.67
N PHE A 273 -7.50 11.14 -7.56
CA PHE A 273 -7.93 10.31 -8.68
C PHE A 273 -8.63 9.04 -8.16
N SER A 274 -8.05 8.37 -7.16
CA SER A 274 -8.63 7.21 -6.46
C SER A 274 -10.05 7.48 -5.97
N ARG A 275 -10.24 8.62 -5.30
CA ARG A 275 -11.52 9.08 -4.79
C ARG A 275 -12.51 9.30 -5.92
N MET A 276 -12.13 10.06 -6.95
CA MET A 276 -12.96 10.31 -8.13
C MET A 276 -13.39 9.00 -8.82
N MET A 277 -12.47 8.04 -8.98
CA MET A 277 -12.78 6.73 -9.55
C MET A 277 -13.76 5.94 -8.69
N THR A 278 -13.63 6.00 -7.36
CA THR A 278 -14.52 5.29 -6.44
C THR A 278 -15.93 5.88 -6.46
N LEU A 279 -16.05 7.20 -6.45
CA LEU A 279 -17.32 7.93 -6.53
C LEU A 279 -18.03 7.77 -7.87
N GLY A 280 -17.26 7.68 -8.96
CA GLY A 280 -17.76 7.54 -10.32
C GLY A 280 -18.10 6.10 -10.73
N ALA A 281 -17.88 5.11 -9.85
CA ALA A 281 -18.05 3.71 -10.19
C ALA A 281 -19.49 3.38 -10.63
N PRO A 282 -19.69 2.62 -11.73
CA PRO A 282 -21.02 2.23 -12.18
C PRO A 282 -21.80 1.53 -11.07
N GLY A 283 -22.97 2.06 -10.75
CA GLY A 283 -23.83 1.53 -9.69
C GLY A 283 -23.43 1.97 -8.27
N ALA A 284 -22.37 2.78 -8.10
CA ALA A 284 -22.05 3.37 -6.82
C ALA A 284 -23.13 4.40 -6.42
N ASN A 285 -23.44 4.42 -5.13
CA ASN A 285 -24.13 5.54 -4.51
C ASN A 285 -23.08 6.57 -4.09
N PRO A 286 -23.00 7.76 -4.70
CA PRO A 286 -21.92 8.71 -4.44
C PRO A 286 -21.80 9.13 -2.98
N VAL A 287 -22.92 9.23 -2.25
CA VAL A 287 -22.91 9.61 -0.83
C VAL A 287 -22.31 8.51 0.04
N GLN A 288 -22.64 7.25 -0.26
CA GLN A 288 -22.10 6.10 0.48
C GLN A 288 -20.62 5.89 0.12
N ALA A 289 -20.28 5.95 -1.18
CA ALA A 289 -18.91 5.80 -1.66
C ALA A 289 -17.98 6.88 -1.08
N GLU A 290 -18.46 8.13 -0.95
CA GLU A 290 -17.71 9.20 -0.27
C GLU A 290 -17.48 8.88 1.21
N ALA A 291 -18.54 8.45 1.92
CA ALA A 291 -18.43 8.09 3.33
C ALA A 291 -17.47 6.92 3.58
N ASP A 292 -17.49 5.91 2.70
CA ASP A 292 -16.60 4.75 2.79
C ASP A 292 -15.15 5.13 2.45
N PHE A 293 -14.95 6.00 1.44
CA PHE A 293 -13.63 6.51 1.10
C PHE A 293 -13.05 7.36 2.25
N ASP A 294 -13.86 8.23 2.86
CA ASP A 294 -13.45 9.02 4.03
C ASP A 294 -13.11 8.15 5.25
N LEU A 295 -13.86 7.06 5.46
CA LEU A 295 -13.56 6.10 6.51
C LEU A 295 -12.20 5.43 6.27
N LEU A 296 -11.91 5.05 5.02
CA LEU A 296 -10.65 4.43 4.62
C LEU A 296 -9.49 5.42 4.71
N GLU A 297 -9.63 6.65 4.22
CA GLU A 297 -8.64 7.72 4.35
C GLU A 297 -8.31 8.00 5.82
N ARG A 298 -9.34 8.06 6.66
CA ARG A 298 -9.15 8.29 8.09
C ARG A 298 -8.35 7.17 8.74
N ALA A 299 -8.74 5.92 8.48
CA ALA A 299 -8.14 4.76 9.13
C ALA A 299 -6.74 4.42 8.60
N LEU A 300 -6.52 4.54 7.29
CA LEU A 300 -5.26 4.16 6.63
C LEU A 300 -4.23 5.29 6.61
N LEU A 301 -4.63 6.55 6.72
CA LEU A 301 -3.71 7.70 6.67
C LEU A 301 -3.83 8.58 7.92
N THR A 302 -4.99 9.18 8.17
CA THR A 302 -5.13 10.26 9.18
C THR A 302 -4.79 9.80 10.60
N GLU A 303 -5.40 8.72 11.08
CA GLU A 303 -5.21 8.23 12.45
C GLU A 303 -3.77 7.74 12.66
N ARG A 304 -3.21 7.07 11.66
CA ARG A 304 -1.83 6.56 11.68
C ARG A 304 -0.82 7.70 11.69
N ASN A 305 -0.96 8.67 10.79
CA ASN A 305 -0.09 9.84 10.73
C ASN A 305 -0.03 10.58 12.07
N ARG A 306 -1.19 10.79 12.71
CA ARG A 306 -1.28 11.42 14.03
C ARG A 306 -0.60 10.59 15.11
N ALA A 307 -0.78 9.27 15.11
CA ALA A 307 -0.12 8.38 16.07
C ALA A 307 1.40 8.34 15.88
N TRP A 308 1.87 8.37 14.63
CA TRP A 308 3.29 8.35 14.30
C TRP A 308 4.04 9.59 14.79
N MET A 309 3.36 10.73 14.92
CA MET A 309 4.01 11.95 15.43
C MET A 309 4.61 11.75 16.83
N GLU A 310 3.96 11.01 17.73
CA GLU A 310 4.52 10.70 19.05
C GLU A 310 5.84 9.93 18.94
N VAL A 311 5.92 8.96 18.01
CA VAL A 311 7.14 8.18 17.76
C VAL A 311 8.23 9.04 17.13
N ILE A 312 7.88 9.85 16.13
CA ILE A 312 8.81 10.74 15.41
C ILE A 312 9.40 11.77 16.38
N GLU A 313 8.56 12.42 17.19
CA GLU A 313 9.00 13.42 18.18
C GLU A 313 9.88 12.80 19.27
N ALA A 314 9.52 11.60 19.75
CA ALA A 314 10.32 10.91 20.75
C ALA A 314 11.74 10.57 20.24
N GLU A 315 11.87 10.19 18.98
CA GLU A 315 13.18 9.89 18.37
C GLU A 315 13.94 11.17 17.95
N ALA A 316 13.23 12.22 17.56
CA ALA A 316 13.79 13.51 17.18
C ALA A 316 14.33 14.31 18.38
N GLY A 317 13.68 14.18 19.53
CA GLY A 317 13.98 14.96 20.73
C GLY A 317 13.50 16.41 20.62
N ASP A 318 13.97 17.26 21.54
CA ASP A 318 13.52 18.66 21.66
C ASP A 318 14.23 19.63 20.70
N GLY A 319 15.01 19.12 19.74
CA GLY A 319 15.77 19.91 18.78
C GLY A 319 17.02 20.61 19.34
N THR A 320 17.39 20.38 20.61
CA THR A 320 18.57 21.03 21.21
C THR A 320 19.89 20.34 20.90
N ALA A 321 19.85 19.04 20.57
CA ALA A 321 21.02 18.24 20.21
C ALA A 321 20.96 17.82 18.73
N PRO A 322 22.13 17.67 18.05
CA PRO A 322 22.16 17.12 16.70
C PRO A 322 21.55 15.73 16.66
N ARG A 323 20.57 15.55 15.77
CA ARG A 323 19.89 14.28 15.52
C ARG A 323 19.44 14.23 14.07
N LYS A 324 19.76 13.13 13.38
CA LYS A 324 19.38 12.90 11.98
C LYS A 324 18.48 11.69 11.89
N LEU A 325 17.22 11.91 11.56
CA LEU A 325 16.24 10.86 11.37
C LEU A 325 15.90 10.75 9.90
N VAL A 326 15.59 9.53 9.47
CA VAL A 326 14.86 9.29 8.24
C VAL A 326 13.52 8.68 8.61
N VAL A 327 12.43 9.23 8.10
CA VAL A 327 11.07 8.68 8.18
C VAL A 327 10.69 8.24 6.77
N ALA A 328 10.53 6.93 6.57
CA ALA A 328 10.14 6.35 5.29
C ALA A 328 8.77 5.67 5.43
N ALA A 329 7.76 6.24 4.78
CA ALA A 329 6.38 5.75 4.79
C ALA A 329 5.77 5.90 3.40
N GLY A 330 4.69 5.16 3.11
CA GLY A 330 4.03 5.20 1.81
C GLY A 330 3.68 6.64 1.42
N ALA A 331 3.92 7.00 0.15
CA ALA A 331 3.83 8.40 -0.31
C ALA A 331 2.47 9.07 -0.02
N ALA A 332 1.39 8.29 0.06
CA ALA A 332 0.07 8.80 0.45
C ALA A 332 0.03 9.45 1.85
N HIS A 333 0.95 9.09 2.75
CA HIS A 333 1.04 9.63 4.10
C HIS A 333 1.59 11.07 4.18
N LEU A 334 2.24 11.57 3.12
CA LEU A 334 2.96 12.85 3.16
C LEU A 334 2.03 14.06 3.08
N SER A 335 1.05 14.03 2.17
CA SER A 335 0.19 15.16 1.83
C SER A 335 -1.10 15.26 2.66
N GLY A 336 -1.80 16.39 2.48
CA GLY A 336 -3.13 16.62 3.03
C GLY A 336 -3.11 17.26 4.42
N PRO A 337 -4.28 17.59 4.98
CA PRO A 337 -4.38 18.31 6.24
C PRO A 337 -3.77 17.56 7.43
N ASP A 338 -3.78 16.23 7.36
CA ASP A 338 -3.22 15.33 8.36
C ASP A 338 -2.05 14.50 7.82
N GLY A 339 -1.44 14.96 6.72
CA GLY A 339 -0.20 14.40 6.20
C GLY A 339 0.97 14.64 7.15
N VAL A 340 1.95 13.73 7.18
CA VAL A 340 3.14 13.83 8.04
C VAL A 340 3.86 15.17 7.84
N LEU A 341 3.93 15.69 6.61
CA LEU A 341 4.54 16.99 6.33
C LEU A 341 3.75 18.13 6.98
N THR A 342 2.42 18.11 6.87
CA THR A 342 1.56 19.12 7.52
C THR A 342 1.67 19.07 9.04
N LEU A 343 1.72 17.87 9.62
CA LEU A 343 1.87 17.68 11.06
C LEU A 343 3.24 18.17 11.57
N LEU A 344 4.32 17.87 10.85
CA LEU A 344 5.65 18.42 11.15
C LEU A 344 5.68 19.95 11.05
N ALA A 345 5.09 20.53 9.99
CA ALA A 345 5.00 21.99 9.86
C ALA A 345 4.24 22.62 11.03
N ALA A 346 3.13 21.99 11.44
CA ALA A 346 2.31 22.45 12.57
C ALA A 346 3.06 22.35 13.92
N ASP A 347 3.94 21.36 14.08
CA ASP A 347 4.85 21.25 15.23
C ASP A 347 6.04 22.25 15.14
N GLY A 348 6.15 23.03 14.07
CA GLY A 348 7.15 24.09 13.93
C GLY A 348 8.47 23.64 13.30
N TRP A 349 8.45 22.55 12.54
CA TRP A 349 9.56 22.17 11.66
C TRP A 349 9.54 23.00 10.37
N GLU A 350 10.72 23.45 9.93
CA GLU A 350 10.91 24.10 8.63
C GLU A 350 11.13 23.04 7.55
N LEU A 351 10.27 23.01 6.53
CA LEU A 351 10.28 22.00 5.48
C LEU A 351 10.89 22.50 4.18
N GLU A 352 11.75 21.69 3.58
CA GLU A 352 12.42 21.94 2.32
C GLU A 352 12.35 20.70 1.42
N ARG A 353 11.79 20.83 0.21
CA ARG A 353 11.77 19.73 -0.77
C ARG A 353 13.19 19.45 -1.25
N GLN A 354 13.54 18.17 -1.32
CA GLN A 354 14.84 17.69 -1.79
C GLN A 354 14.67 16.94 -3.13
N PRO A 355 15.74 16.77 -3.92
CA PRO A 355 15.69 15.94 -5.13
C PRO A 355 15.32 14.50 -4.79
N PHE A 356 14.42 13.87 -5.54
CA PHE A 356 14.02 12.47 -5.37
C PHE A 356 14.73 11.55 -6.36
#